data_AF-A0A7V9TDI3-F1
#
_entry.id   AF-A0A7V9TDI3-F1
#
_cell.length_a   1.000
_cell.length_b   1.000
_cell.length_c   1.000
_cell.angle_alpha   90.00
_cell.angle_beta   90.00
_cell.angle_gamma   90.00
#
_symmetry.space_group_name_H-M   'P 1'
#
loop_
_entity.id
_entity.type
_entity.pdbx_description
1 polymer ?
#
loop_
_entity_poly.entity_id
_entity_poly.type
_entity_poly.pdbx_seq_one_letter_code
_entity_poly.pdbx_strand_id
1 'polypeptide(L)'
;MHAQQTLFNVPNTDVLERGKVYAELDMSFKTVEPEFSSFVPRVVAGAGGRVEFGVNVAGNIQPGADATTLVPAIKWKPYDGGGNGWAFVVGNNVFIPVRNRSYDIGNHFLYAEVGVNFN
;
A
#
# COMPACT_ATOMS: atom_id res chain seq x y z
N MET A 1 -10.85 -2.18 -24.80
CA MET A 1 -10.29 -3.29 -24.01
C MET A 1 -10.23 -2.83 -22.55
N HIS A 2 -10.87 -3.54 -21.63
CA HIS A 2 -10.80 -3.28 -20.19
C HIS A 2 -9.82 -4.27 -19.58
N ALA A 3 -8.52 -3.94 -19.58
CA ALA A 3 -7.52 -4.74 -18.88
C ALA A 3 -7.59 -4.42 -17.38
N GLN A 4 -7.88 -5.44 -16.58
CA GLN A 4 -7.71 -5.42 -15.14
C GLN A 4 -6.20 -5.31 -14.86
N GLN A 5 -5.78 -4.19 -14.27
CA GLN A 5 -4.39 -3.98 -13.85
C GLN A 5 -4.27 -4.42 -12.39
N THR A 6 -3.60 -5.54 -12.16
CA THR A 6 -3.28 -6.02 -10.81
C THR A 6 -1.95 -5.44 -10.40
N LEU A 7 -1.96 -4.55 -9.41
CA LEU A 7 -0.75 -3.92 -8.87
C LEU A 7 -0.45 -4.51 -7.50
N PHE A 8 0.29 -5.62 -7.50
CA PHE A 8 0.80 -6.22 -6.27
C PHE A 8 1.63 -5.21 -5.47
N ASN A 9 1.63 -5.36 -4.14
CA ASN A 9 2.45 -4.61 -3.17
C ASN A 9 3.98 -4.77 -3.33
N VAL A 10 4.45 -5.13 -4.52
CA VAL A 10 5.85 -5.01 -4.90
C VAL A 10 6.12 -3.52 -5.15
N PRO A 11 7.21 -2.96 -4.60
CA PRO A 11 7.67 -1.62 -4.96
C PRO A 11 7.74 -1.53 -6.50
N ASN A 12 6.86 -0.74 -7.10
CA ASN A 12 6.81 -0.53 -8.54
C ASN A 12 6.47 0.93 -8.85
N THR A 13 6.82 1.36 -10.06
CA THR A 13 6.60 2.73 -10.51
C THR A 13 5.23 2.99 -11.12
N ASP A 14 4.35 2.00 -11.10
CA ASP A 14 3.02 2.08 -11.66
C ASP A 14 2.06 2.80 -10.70
N VAL A 15 1.13 3.56 -11.26
CA VAL A 15 0.08 4.26 -10.51
C VAL A 15 -1.24 4.05 -11.22
N LEU A 16 -2.31 3.80 -10.46
CA LEU A 16 -3.64 3.59 -11.03
C LEU A 16 -4.13 4.82 -11.81
N GLU A 17 -4.69 4.56 -12.99
CA GLU A 17 -5.46 5.56 -13.73
C GLU A 17 -6.69 6.01 -12.92
N ARG A 18 -7.16 7.22 -13.23
CA ARG A 18 -8.33 7.81 -12.57
C ARG A 18 -9.53 6.86 -12.62
N GLY A 19 -10.15 6.61 -11.47
CA GLY A 19 -11.38 5.82 -11.36
C GLY A 19 -11.17 4.32 -11.42
N LYS A 20 -9.93 3.84 -11.63
CA LYS A 20 -9.60 2.44 -11.42
C LYS A 20 -9.48 2.19 -9.92
N VAL A 21 -9.94 1.01 -9.50
CA VAL A 21 -9.86 0.53 -8.11
C VAL A 21 -9.38 -0.91 -8.15
N TYR A 22 -8.48 -1.26 -7.23
CA TYR A 22 -8.21 -2.66 -6.91
C TYR A 22 -8.38 -2.90 -5.42
N ALA A 23 -8.68 -4.14 -5.08
CA ALA A 23 -8.69 -4.63 -3.72
C ALA A 23 -7.75 -5.82 -3.62
N GLU A 24 -7.05 -5.92 -2.51
CA GLU A 24 -6.12 -6.98 -2.19
C GLU A 24 -6.35 -7.49 -0.78
N LEU A 25 -5.94 -8.73 -0.56
CA LEU A 25 -5.97 -9.37 0.74
C LEU A 25 -4.65 -10.09 0.95
N ASP A 26 -3.78 -9.50 1.77
CA ASP A 26 -2.53 -10.13 2.16
C ASP A 26 -2.79 -11.08 3.31
N MET A 27 -2.51 -12.36 3.08
CA MET A 27 -2.60 -13.41 4.09
C MET A 27 -1.20 -13.91 4.41
N SER A 28 -0.79 -13.77 5.67
CA SER A 28 0.50 -14.28 6.15
C SER A 28 0.25 -15.33 7.22
N PHE A 29 0.89 -16.50 7.05
CA PHE A 29 0.82 -17.61 7.98
C PHE A 29 2.23 -17.97 8.42
N LYS A 30 2.44 -18.02 9.73
CA LYS A 30 3.64 -18.59 10.33
C LYS A 30 3.24 -19.79 11.17
N THR A 31 3.64 -20.97 10.71
CA THR A 31 3.31 -22.28 11.31
C THR A 31 4.31 -22.72 12.39
N VAL A 32 5.29 -21.88 12.71
CA VAL A 32 6.32 -22.13 13.73
C VAL A 32 6.30 -21.03 14.78
N GLU A 33 6.63 -21.35 16.02
CA GLU A 33 6.44 -20.45 17.16
C GLU A 33 7.11 -19.05 17.01
N PRO A 34 6.46 -17.97 17.49
CA PRO A 34 5.02 -17.93 17.82
C PRO A 34 4.19 -18.11 16.54
N GLU A 35 3.20 -19.00 16.62
CA GLU A 35 2.23 -19.21 15.54
C GLU A 35 1.47 -17.91 15.34
N PHE A 36 1.41 -17.43 14.10
CA PHE A 36 0.58 -16.28 13.77
C PHE A 36 -0.10 -16.45 12.43
N SER A 37 -1.33 -15.94 12.35
CA SER A 37 -1.99 -15.63 11.08
C SER A 37 -2.27 -14.14 11.07
N SER A 38 -2.10 -13.52 9.91
CA SER A 38 -2.42 -12.11 9.67
C SER A 38 -3.19 -11.97 8.37
N PHE A 39 -4.24 -11.15 8.41
CA PHE A 39 -5.11 -10.84 7.29
C PHE A 39 -5.19 -9.31 7.15
N VAL A 40 -4.66 -8.79 6.05
CA VAL A 40 -4.59 -7.35 5.79
C VAL A 40 -5.34 -7.05 4.50
N PRO A 41 -6.64 -6.71 4.57
CA PRO A 41 -7.35 -6.20 3.41
C PRO A 41 -6.86 -4.80 3.07
N ARG A 42 -6.78 -4.54 1.76
CA ARG A 42 -6.33 -3.29 1.17
C ARG A 42 -7.23 -2.89 0.02
N VAL A 43 -7.55 -1.61 -0.06
CA VAL A 43 -8.25 -1.03 -1.21
C VAL A 43 -7.45 0.17 -1.69
N VAL A 44 -7.22 0.25 -3.00
CA VAL A 44 -6.49 1.35 -3.64
C VAL A 44 -7.27 1.88 -4.82
N ALA A 45 -7.32 3.21 -4.95
CA ALA A 45 -8.01 3.91 -6.01
C ALA A 45 -7.09 4.94 -6.68
N GLY A 46 -7.14 4.99 -8.01
CA GLY A 46 -6.47 6.03 -8.78
C GLY A 46 -7.25 7.34 -8.74
N ALA A 47 -6.62 8.41 -8.27
CA ALA A 47 -7.20 9.77 -8.28
C ALA A 47 -6.93 10.51 -9.59
N GLY A 48 -6.12 9.94 -10.48
CA GLY A 48 -5.60 10.64 -11.66
C GLY A 48 -4.45 11.58 -11.30
N GLY A 49 -3.89 12.25 -12.31
CA GLY A 49 -2.70 13.10 -12.09
C GLY A 49 -1.49 12.31 -11.57
N ARG A 50 -1.42 11.00 -11.87
CA ARG A 50 -0.39 10.08 -11.38
C ARG A 50 -0.38 9.92 -9.86
N VAL A 51 -1.53 10.05 -9.22
CA VAL A 51 -1.75 9.84 -7.79
C VAL A 51 -2.69 8.66 -7.57
N GLU A 52 -2.36 7.81 -6.61
CA GLU A 52 -3.25 6.82 -6.03
C GLU A 52 -3.34 6.96 -4.51
N PHE A 53 -4.51 6.62 -3.98
CA PHE A 53 -4.78 6.56 -2.55
C PHE A 53 -5.16 5.15 -2.18
N GLY A 54 -4.61 4.68 -1.08
CA GLY A 54 -4.90 3.37 -0.52
C GLY A 54 -5.34 3.46 0.93
N VAL A 55 -6.02 2.44 1.39
CA VAL A 55 -6.20 2.17 2.81
C VAL A 55 -5.98 0.69 3.05
N ASN A 56 -5.17 0.40 4.06
CA ASN A 56 -4.98 -0.96 4.58
C ASN A 56 -5.63 -1.04 5.95
N VAL A 57 -6.20 -2.19 6.28
CA VAL A 57 -6.63 -2.49 7.64
C VAL A 57 -5.70 -3.58 8.16
N ALA A 58 -4.75 -3.21 9.02
CA ALA A 58 -3.77 -4.12 9.59
C ALA A 58 -4.16 -4.53 11.02
N GLY A 59 -3.55 -5.61 11.54
CA GLY A 59 -3.71 -6.02 12.94
C GLY A 59 -5.10 -6.55 13.30
N ASN A 60 -5.87 -7.07 12.34
CA ASN A 60 -7.22 -7.61 12.56
C ASN A 60 -7.21 -9.01 13.20
N ILE A 61 -6.23 -9.83 12.85
CA ILE A 61 -6.03 -11.18 13.40
C ILE A 61 -4.53 -11.26 13.64
N GLN A 62 -4.12 -11.32 14.90
CA GLN A 62 -2.73 -11.50 15.32
C GLN A 62 -2.72 -12.15 16.72
N PRO A 63 -1.69 -12.93 17.09
CA PRO A 63 -1.52 -13.41 18.45
C PRO A 63 -1.30 -12.22 19.40
N GLY A 64 -2.04 -12.18 20.50
CA GLY A 64 -1.94 -11.10 21.49
C GLY A 64 -3.10 -10.11 21.41
N ALA A 65 -2.88 -8.89 21.91
CA ALA A 65 -3.94 -7.89 21.99
C ALA A 65 -4.33 -7.36 20.60
N ASP A 66 -5.64 -7.13 20.40
CA ASP A 66 -6.20 -6.45 19.23
C ASP A 66 -5.50 -5.11 19.00
N ALA A 67 -4.80 -4.99 17.87
CA ALA A 67 -4.11 -3.76 17.46
C ALA A 67 -4.56 -3.33 16.06
N THR A 68 -5.87 -3.39 15.82
CA THR A 68 -6.46 -2.97 14.54
C THR A 68 -6.00 -1.55 14.21
N THR A 69 -5.33 -1.41 13.07
CA THR A 69 -4.69 -0.18 12.63
C THR A 69 -5.16 0.14 11.22
N LEU A 70 -5.66 1.34 11.01
CA LEU A 70 -5.91 1.86 9.68
C LEU A 70 -4.62 2.46 9.15
N VAL A 71 -4.23 2.05 7.95
CA VAL A 71 -3.03 2.53 7.29
C VAL A 71 -3.41 3.18 5.97
N PRO A 72 -3.91 4.44 5.97
CA PRO A 72 -4.04 5.22 4.76
C PRO A 72 -2.66 5.39 4.10
N ALA A 73 -2.66 5.26 2.79
CA ALA A 73 -1.51 5.32 1.92
C ALA A 73 -1.77 6.35 0.81
N ILE A 74 -0.74 7.10 0.46
CA ILE A 74 -0.71 7.90 -0.75
C ILE A 74 0.53 7.53 -1.54
N LYS A 75 0.38 7.38 -2.85
CA LYS A 75 1.49 7.22 -3.78
C LYS A 75 1.31 8.20 -4.92
N TRP A 76 2.40 8.89 -5.24
CA TRP A 76 2.45 9.88 -6.30
C TRP A 76 3.67 9.62 -7.17
N LYS A 77 3.44 9.58 -8.48
CA LYS A 77 4.50 9.51 -9.50
C LYS A 77 4.70 10.92 -10.08
N PRO A 78 5.55 11.77 -9.46
CA PRO A 78 5.83 13.12 -9.98
C PRO A 78 6.51 13.10 -11.34
N TYR A 79 7.27 12.05 -11.66
CA TYR A 79 8.02 11.95 -12.90
C TYR A 79 7.81 10.61 -13.60
N ASP A 80 7.56 10.69 -14.91
CA ASP A 80 7.43 9.55 -15.79
C ASP A 80 7.98 9.95 -17.15
N GLY A 81 9.23 9.57 -17.38
CA GLY A 81 10.01 10.03 -18.50
C GLY A 81 9.74 9.27 -19.79
N GLY A 82 8.80 8.32 -19.81
CA GLY A 82 8.29 7.64 -20.99
C GLY A 82 9.40 7.10 -21.91
N GLY A 83 9.80 7.90 -22.90
CA GLY A 83 10.85 7.59 -23.88
C GLY A 83 12.28 7.51 -23.33
N ASN A 84 12.57 8.01 -22.12
CA ASN A 84 13.88 7.81 -21.48
C ASN A 84 13.91 6.64 -20.48
N GLY A 85 12.77 6.00 -20.23
CA GLY A 85 12.63 4.84 -19.32
C GLY A 85 12.66 5.14 -17.82
N TRP A 86 12.85 6.39 -17.38
CA TRP A 86 12.95 6.73 -15.96
C TRP A 86 11.60 7.07 -15.34
N ALA A 87 11.34 6.56 -14.14
CA ALA A 87 10.18 6.95 -13.35
C ALA A 87 10.58 7.21 -11.90
N PHE A 88 10.01 8.26 -11.31
CA PHE A 88 10.18 8.59 -9.90
C PHE A 88 8.82 8.55 -9.21
N VAL A 89 8.78 7.83 -8.10
CA VAL A 89 7.59 7.66 -7.27
C VAL A 89 7.93 7.95 -5.82
N VAL A 90 7.04 8.68 -5.17
CA VAL A 90 7.09 8.90 -3.72
C VAL A 90 5.79 8.40 -3.12
N GLY A 91 5.87 7.83 -1.92
CA GLY A 91 4.71 7.39 -1.20
C GLY A 91 4.87 7.51 0.30
N ASN A 92 3.73 7.55 0.98
CA ASN A 92 3.70 7.63 2.42
C ASN A 92 2.51 6.83 2.96
N ASN A 93 2.77 6.13 4.07
CA ASN A 93 1.78 5.38 4.82
C ASN A 93 1.71 5.95 6.24
N VAL A 94 0.51 6.30 6.67
CA VAL A 94 0.26 6.81 8.03
C VAL A 94 -0.42 5.73 8.83
N PHE A 95 0.02 5.46 10.05
CA PHE A 95 -0.54 4.40 10.89
C PHE A 95 -1.44 5.01 11.96
N ILE A 96 -2.71 4.61 11.95
CA ILE A 96 -3.74 5.12 12.86
C ILE A 96 -4.31 3.95 13.66
N PRO A 97 -3.89 3.74 14.92
CA PRO A 97 -4.45 2.69 15.76
C PRO A 97 -5.92 3.02 16.11
N VAL A 98 -6.82 2.07 15.86
CA VAL A 98 -8.27 2.24 16.09
C VAL A 98 -8.72 1.56 17.39
N ARG A 99 -7.99 0.53 17.84
CA ARG A 99 -8.19 -0.17 19.12
C ARG A 99 -6.95 -0.06 19.99
N ASN A 100 -7.16 -0.08 21.30
CA ASN A 100 -6.11 0.01 22.33
C ASN A 100 -5.25 1.30 22.21
N ARG A 101 -5.86 2.45 22.57
CA ARG A 101 -5.30 3.83 22.45
C ARG A 101 -4.08 4.14 23.34
N SER A 102 -3.27 3.15 23.66
CA SER A 102 -2.00 3.30 24.37
C SER A 102 -0.86 3.80 23.48
N TYR A 103 -1.09 3.93 22.16
CA TYR A 103 -0.12 4.35 21.15
C TYR A 103 -0.55 5.66 20.47
N ASP A 104 0.39 6.59 20.31
CA ASP A 104 0.21 7.87 19.62
C ASP A 104 0.08 7.68 18.09
N ILE A 105 -0.71 8.55 17.43
CA ILE A 105 -0.77 8.62 15.97
C ILE A 105 0.62 9.01 15.45
N GLY A 106 1.22 8.16 14.61
CA GLY A 106 2.59 8.34 14.13
C GLY A 106 2.70 8.24 12.61
N ASN A 107 3.54 9.10 12.01
CA ASN A 107 3.96 8.98 10.62
C ASN A 107 5.16 8.03 10.58
N HIS A 108 4.97 6.79 10.10
CA HIS A 108 5.94 5.72 10.37
C HIS A 108 6.75 5.28 9.13
N PHE A 109 6.24 5.46 7.90
CA PHE A 109 6.94 5.07 6.67
C PHE A 109 6.75 6.08 5.54
N LEU A 110 7.81 6.86 5.28
CA LEU A 110 7.98 7.64 4.06
C LEU A 110 8.93 6.86 3.16
N TYR A 111 8.55 6.59 1.92
CA TYR A 111 9.39 5.88 0.96
C TYR A 111 9.49 6.65 -0.35
N ALA A 112 10.65 6.55 -0.98
CA ALA A 112 10.91 7.06 -2.31
C ALA A 112 11.47 5.91 -3.14
N GLU A 113 10.94 5.75 -4.35
CA GLU A 113 11.32 4.69 -5.27
C GLU A 113 11.73 5.30 -6.61
N VAL A 114 12.85 4.79 -7.15
CA VAL A 114 13.32 5.08 -8.49
C VAL A 114 13.28 3.77 -9.27
N GLY A 115 12.53 3.74 -10.38
CA GLY A 115 12.49 2.59 -11.27
C GLY A 115 12.94 2.95 -12.67
N VAL A 116 13.60 1.99 -13.32
CA VAL A 116 13.97 2.04 -14.73
C VAL A 116 13.07 1.05 -15.46
N ASN A 117 12.16 1.55 -16.29
CA ASN A 117 11.33 0.75 -17.17
C ASN A 117 12.05 0.57 -18.51
N PHE A 118 12.43 -0.67 -18.81
CA PHE A 118 12.91 -1.06 -20.14
C PHE A 118 11.67 -1.43 -20.97
N ASN A 119 11.30 -0.56 -21.92
CA ASN A 119 10.31 -0.89 -22.96
C ASN A 119 10.87 -1.92 -23.94
#